data_AF-A0A174SRI7-F1
#
_entry.id   AF-A0A174SRI7-F1
#
_cell.length_a   1.000
_cell.length_b   1.000
_cell.length_c   1.000
_cell.angle_alpha   90.00
_cell.angle_beta   90.00
_cell.angle_gamma   90.00
#
_symmetry.space_group_name_H-M   'P 1'
#
loop_
_entity.id
_entity.type
_entity.pdbx_description
1 polymer ?
#
loop_
_entity_poly.entity_id
_entity_poly.type
_entity_poly.pdbx_seq_one_letter_code
_entity_poly.pdbx_strand_id
1 'polypeptide(L)'
;MKQIDLKDQYFGTEIEMTGISRYDAAVAIGRMFGTEPYHIRSYDSWCVKDSDGKTWKFSRDSSIDCERLANGTVIDADGDYSTEMVSPKLEYSEMGKLQEVVRCVKNAGAFVNSSCGMHVHVDASNHTPRSLKNALTIMYCKEDILFKALNVQTRREDEYCQKVRPMVVEKIRRMPNSTITMEKFKRAWYEGNDGSSEHYNWTRYYALNLHAVFSKGTLEWRCFESTLHAGKVRSNITLALAISAQAVNQSCTHAKKTEIGDNPAFTFRTFLLRLGLIGDEYKNVRKHLLANLDGDKAWRYDKSTYACLQKPGRTEDAR
;
A
#
# COMPACT_ATOMS: atom_id res chain seq x y z
N MET A 1 2.94 -12.47 23.29
CA MET A 1 2.65 -12.68 21.86
C MET A 1 3.97 -12.74 21.14
N LYS A 2 4.16 -13.70 20.24
CA LYS A 2 5.33 -13.76 19.37
C LYS A 2 5.31 -12.50 18.50
N GLN A 3 6.42 -11.78 18.45
CA GLN A 3 6.59 -10.64 17.54
C GLN A 3 6.53 -11.19 16.11
N ILE A 4 5.74 -10.55 15.24
CA ILE A 4 5.68 -10.92 13.81
C ILE A 4 6.65 -10.05 13.01
N ASP A 5 7.37 -10.66 12.07
CA ASP A 5 8.13 -9.92 11.07
C ASP A 5 7.22 -9.54 9.90
N LEU A 6 7.57 -8.48 9.15
CA LEU A 6 6.82 -8.11 7.96
C LEU A 6 6.79 -9.24 6.90
N LYS A 7 7.84 -10.08 6.88
CA LYS A 7 7.98 -11.20 5.94
C LYS A 7 7.14 -12.43 6.32
N ASP A 8 6.65 -12.49 7.55
CA ASP A 8 5.80 -13.58 8.04
C ASP A 8 4.33 -13.42 7.59
N GLN A 9 4.02 -12.33 6.90
CA GLN A 9 2.65 -11.97 6.52
C GLN A 9 2.40 -12.27 5.05
N TYR A 10 1.16 -12.70 4.76
CA TYR A 10 0.67 -12.80 3.40
C TYR A 10 0.14 -11.46 2.91
N PHE A 11 0.22 -11.25 1.60
CA PHE A 11 -0.34 -10.09 0.95
C PHE A 11 -1.05 -10.44 -0.37
N GLY A 12 -1.82 -9.49 -0.87
CA GLY A 12 -2.37 -9.46 -2.22
C GLY A 12 -2.39 -8.03 -2.73
N THR A 13 -2.61 -7.84 -4.02
CA THR A 13 -2.59 -6.53 -4.67
C THR A 13 -3.65 -6.44 -5.74
N GLU A 14 -4.24 -5.27 -5.86
CA GLU A 14 -5.03 -4.83 -7.01
C GLU A 14 -4.20 -3.72 -7.69
N ILE A 15 -3.83 -3.89 -8.96
CA ILE A 15 -3.00 -2.93 -9.71
C ILE A 15 -3.76 -2.54 -10.97
N GLU A 16 -4.28 -1.31 -11.00
CA GLU A 16 -5.05 -0.78 -12.11
C GLU A 16 -4.12 -0.31 -13.25
N MET A 17 -4.51 -0.56 -14.50
CA MET A 17 -3.77 -0.16 -15.69
C MET A 17 -4.69 -0.01 -16.89
N THR A 18 -4.18 0.66 -17.92
CA THR A 18 -4.75 0.72 -19.27
C THR A 18 -3.67 0.35 -20.29
N GLY A 19 -3.89 0.59 -21.58
CA GLY A 19 -2.93 0.29 -22.63
C GLY A 19 -2.93 -1.16 -23.10
N ILE A 20 -3.50 -2.05 -22.29
CA ILE A 20 -3.70 -3.47 -22.59
C ILE A 20 -5.14 -3.87 -22.22
N SER A 21 -5.72 -4.74 -23.04
CA SER A 21 -7.03 -5.32 -22.72
C SER A 21 -6.90 -6.36 -21.60
N ARG A 22 -7.98 -6.61 -20.86
CA ARG A 22 -8.02 -7.68 -19.83
C ARG A 22 -7.61 -9.05 -20.40
N TYR A 23 -8.07 -9.35 -21.62
CA TYR A 23 -7.73 -10.59 -22.32
C TYR A 23 -6.25 -10.66 -22.68
N ASP A 24 -5.69 -9.62 -23.31
CA ASP A 24 -4.29 -9.62 -23.74
C ASP A 24 -3.33 -9.65 -22.55
N ALA A 25 -3.70 -9.02 -21.43
CA ALA A 25 -2.95 -9.12 -20.18
C ALA A 25 -2.92 -10.56 -19.65
N ALA A 26 -4.07 -11.24 -19.65
CA ALA A 26 -4.16 -12.65 -19.25
C ALA A 26 -3.37 -13.57 -20.19
N VAL A 27 -3.39 -13.32 -21.51
CA VAL A 27 -2.59 -14.05 -22.51
C VAL A 27 -1.09 -13.85 -22.27
N ALA A 28 -0.65 -12.61 -22.05
CA ALA A 28 0.76 -12.31 -21.79
C ALA A 28 1.28 -13.05 -20.56
N ILE A 29 0.49 -13.04 -19.47
CA ILE A 29 0.83 -13.75 -18.23
C ILE A 29 0.70 -15.27 -18.39
N GLY A 30 -0.27 -15.76 -19.17
CA GLY A 30 -0.41 -17.16 -19.52
C GLY A 30 0.82 -17.71 -20.22
N ARG A 31 1.34 -16.96 -21.21
CA ARG A 31 2.61 -17.30 -21.87
C ARG A 31 3.78 -17.33 -20.90
N MET A 32 3.83 -16.39 -19.95
CA MET A 32 4.88 -16.35 -18.93
C MET A 32 4.84 -17.57 -18.00
N PHE A 33 3.64 -18.01 -17.61
CA PHE A 33 3.45 -19.17 -16.72
C PHE A 33 3.34 -20.53 -17.43
N GLY A 34 3.19 -20.54 -18.76
CA GLY A 34 2.92 -21.76 -19.53
C GLY A 34 1.50 -22.30 -19.33
N THR A 35 0.52 -21.41 -19.09
CA THR A 35 -0.88 -21.77 -18.86
C THR A 35 -1.82 -20.96 -19.75
N GLU A 36 -3.00 -21.52 -20.05
CA GLU A 36 -3.99 -20.86 -20.88
C GLU A 36 -4.94 -19.98 -20.04
N PRO A 37 -5.30 -18.77 -20.53
CA PRO A 37 -6.26 -17.92 -19.86
C PRO A 37 -7.70 -18.46 -20.02
N TYR A 38 -8.56 -18.14 -19.05
CA TYR A 38 -9.98 -18.49 -19.07
C TYR A 38 -10.83 -17.35 -18.53
N HIS A 39 -12.06 -17.24 -19.02
CA HIS A 39 -12.98 -16.15 -18.66
C HIS A 39 -13.93 -16.55 -17.53
N ILE A 40 -14.27 -15.59 -16.67
CA ILE A 40 -15.35 -15.72 -15.69
C ILE A 40 -16.27 -14.48 -15.75
N ARG A 41 -17.56 -14.68 -15.47
CA ARG A 41 -18.56 -13.60 -15.53
C ARG A 41 -18.35 -12.51 -14.48
N SER A 42 -17.84 -12.85 -13.30
CA SER A 42 -17.65 -11.91 -12.20
C SER A 42 -16.67 -10.81 -12.63
N TYR A 43 -17.11 -9.56 -12.59
CA TYR A 43 -16.33 -8.39 -13.04
C TYR A 43 -15.76 -8.51 -14.46
N ASP A 44 -16.38 -9.32 -15.32
CA ASP A 44 -15.90 -9.59 -16.69
C ASP A 44 -14.40 -9.94 -16.73
N SER A 45 -13.99 -10.87 -15.86
CA SER A 45 -12.58 -11.12 -15.58
C SER A 45 -11.99 -12.18 -16.48
N TRP A 46 -10.77 -11.93 -16.96
CA TRP A 46 -9.90 -12.97 -17.48
C TRP A 46 -8.95 -13.48 -16.38
N CYS A 47 -8.76 -14.78 -16.33
CA CYS A 47 -8.02 -15.46 -15.27
C CYS A 47 -6.92 -16.33 -15.86
N VAL A 48 -5.83 -16.49 -15.12
CA VAL A 48 -4.70 -17.36 -15.49
C VAL A 48 -4.12 -17.98 -14.22
N LYS A 49 -3.70 -19.25 -14.29
CA LYS A 49 -3.06 -19.93 -13.16
C LYS A 49 -1.54 -19.85 -13.28
N ASP A 50 -0.85 -19.58 -12.18
CA ASP A 50 0.60 -19.74 -12.15
C ASP A 50 1.01 -21.22 -11.99
N SER A 51 2.32 -21.47 -11.95
CA SER A 51 2.89 -22.81 -11.78
C SER A 51 2.47 -23.52 -10.48
N ASP A 52 2.06 -22.75 -9.46
CA ASP A 52 1.59 -23.27 -8.17
C ASP A 52 0.07 -23.46 -8.15
N GLY A 53 -0.59 -23.20 -9.29
CA GLY A 53 -2.05 -23.29 -9.45
C GLY A 53 -2.81 -22.10 -8.87
N LYS A 54 -2.12 -21.03 -8.42
CA LYS A 54 -2.77 -19.82 -7.92
C LYS A 54 -3.32 -18.98 -9.07
N THR A 55 -4.54 -18.46 -8.91
CA THR A 55 -5.21 -17.68 -9.94
C THR A 55 -4.86 -16.19 -9.84
N TRP A 56 -4.34 -15.65 -10.94
CA TRP A 56 -4.23 -14.23 -11.22
C TRP A 56 -5.43 -13.79 -12.05
N LYS A 57 -6.01 -12.63 -11.74
CA LYS A 57 -7.21 -12.12 -12.43
C LYS A 57 -6.96 -10.74 -13.05
N PHE A 58 -7.61 -10.49 -14.17
CA PHE A 58 -7.66 -9.22 -14.88
C PHE A 58 -9.12 -8.83 -14.97
N SER A 59 -9.56 -8.01 -14.02
CA SER A 59 -10.95 -7.65 -13.78
C SER A 59 -11.27 -6.29 -14.39
N ARG A 60 -12.54 -6.03 -14.68
CA ARG A 60 -13.00 -4.71 -15.09
C ARG A 60 -13.07 -3.77 -13.89
N ASP A 61 -12.45 -2.60 -14.01
CA ASP A 61 -12.67 -1.47 -13.08
C ASP A 61 -13.19 -0.24 -13.83
N SER A 62 -14.46 0.11 -13.59
CA SER A 62 -15.12 1.23 -14.27
C SER A 62 -14.57 2.61 -13.94
N SER A 63 -13.68 2.74 -12.96
CA SER A 63 -13.04 4.00 -12.60
C SER A 63 -11.82 4.34 -13.47
N ILE A 64 -11.36 3.40 -14.31
CA ILE A 64 -10.21 3.59 -15.20
C ILE A 64 -10.61 4.31 -16.49
N ASP A 65 -9.95 5.44 -16.75
CA ASP A 65 -9.98 6.12 -18.04
C ASP A 65 -9.25 5.26 -19.07
N CYS A 66 -10.00 4.71 -20.03
CA CYS A 66 -9.50 3.72 -20.97
C CYS A 66 -8.72 4.39 -22.11
N GLU A 67 -7.44 4.08 -22.20
CA GLU A 67 -6.51 4.58 -23.22
C GLU A 67 -5.67 3.45 -23.82
N ARG A 68 -5.22 3.61 -25.07
CA ARG A 68 -4.28 2.69 -25.74
C ARG A 68 -3.25 3.43 -26.58
N LEU A 69 -2.12 2.76 -26.84
CA LEU A 69 -1.10 3.28 -27.74
C LEU A 69 -1.43 2.90 -29.19
N ALA A 70 -1.54 3.89 -30.07
CA ALA A 70 -1.71 3.71 -31.51
C ALA A 70 -0.75 4.62 -32.26
N ASN A 71 0.12 4.04 -33.11
CA ASN A 71 1.12 4.78 -33.90
C ASN A 71 1.98 5.75 -33.08
N GLY A 72 2.36 5.36 -31.85
CA GLY A 72 3.18 6.19 -30.95
C GLY A 72 2.42 7.26 -30.17
N THR A 73 1.10 7.36 -30.34
CA THR A 73 0.23 8.32 -29.65
C THR A 73 -0.76 7.60 -28.74
N VAL A 74 -1.00 8.16 -27.55
CA VAL A 74 -2.04 7.67 -26.64
C VAL A 74 -3.39 8.22 -27.09
N ILE A 75 -4.37 7.33 -27.27
CA ILE A 75 -5.74 7.65 -27.69
C ILE A 75 -6.75 6.92 -26.82
N ASP A 76 -8.00 7.39 -26.81
CA ASP A 76 -9.10 6.72 -26.11
C ASP A 76 -9.30 5.28 -26.60
N ALA A 77 -9.68 4.43 -25.65
CA ALA A 77 -9.97 3.01 -25.86
C ALA A 77 -11.36 2.67 -25.31
N ASP A 78 -11.89 1.51 -25.73
CA ASP A 78 -13.13 0.99 -25.18
C ASP A 78 -12.93 0.40 -23.77
N GLY A 79 -14.04 -0.06 -23.19
CA GLY A 79 -14.07 -0.60 -21.84
C GLY A 79 -13.20 -1.84 -21.64
N ASP A 80 -12.68 -2.51 -22.67
CA ASP A 80 -11.81 -3.68 -22.49
C ASP A 80 -10.43 -3.34 -21.93
N TYR A 81 -10.05 -2.06 -22.01
CA TYR A 81 -8.80 -1.53 -21.48
C TYR A 81 -8.89 -1.05 -20.03
N SER A 82 -10.06 -1.13 -19.39
CA SER A 82 -10.20 -0.93 -17.95
C SER A 82 -9.73 -2.16 -17.17
N THR A 83 -8.41 -2.32 -17.06
CA THR A 83 -7.78 -3.55 -16.58
C THR A 83 -7.25 -3.41 -15.16
N GLU A 84 -7.87 -4.10 -14.20
CA GLU A 84 -7.35 -4.27 -12.85
C GLU A 84 -6.70 -5.66 -12.69
N MET A 85 -5.39 -5.69 -12.49
CA MET A 85 -4.69 -6.94 -12.19
C MET A 85 -4.77 -7.26 -10.69
N VAL A 86 -5.47 -8.34 -10.35
CA VAL A 86 -5.65 -8.85 -8.99
C VAL A 86 -4.77 -10.07 -8.78
N SER A 87 -3.81 -9.96 -7.86
CA SER A 87 -2.93 -11.09 -7.51
C SER A 87 -3.64 -12.09 -6.59
N PRO A 88 -3.20 -13.36 -6.57
CA PRO A 88 -3.61 -14.30 -5.54
C PRO A 88 -3.06 -13.90 -4.17
N LYS A 89 -3.40 -14.66 -3.12
CA LYS A 89 -2.71 -14.57 -1.83
C LYS A 89 -1.26 -15.04 -1.98
N LEU A 90 -0.32 -14.12 -1.73
CA LEU A 90 1.12 -14.30 -1.88
C LEU A 90 1.85 -14.24 -0.54
N GLU A 91 2.92 -15.00 -0.42
CA GLU A 91 3.93 -14.90 0.62
C GLU A 91 4.96 -13.83 0.29
N TYR A 92 5.68 -13.31 1.30
CA TYR A 92 6.77 -12.35 1.06
C TYR A 92 7.85 -12.90 0.11
N SER A 93 8.13 -14.21 0.18
CA SER A 93 9.04 -14.93 -0.71
C SER A 93 8.62 -14.84 -2.19
N GLU A 94 7.32 -14.70 -2.47
CA GLU A 94 6.77 -14.60 -3.82
C GLU A 94 6.78 -13.16 -4.39
N MET A 95 7.38 -12.20 -3.68
CA MET A 95 7.56 -10.83 -4.17
C MET A 95 8.26 -10.79 -5.54
N GLY A 96 9.23 -11.68 -5.78
CA GLY A 96 9.91 -11.81 -7.07
C GLY A 96 8.95 -12.15 -8.22
N LYS A 97 8.07 -13.13 -8.00
CA LYS A 97 7.03 -13.56 -8.96
C LYS A 97 6.09 -12.40 -9.31
N LEU A 98 5.60 -11.64 -8.31
CA LEU A 98 4.79 -10.46 -8.56
C LEU A 98 5.54 -9.40 -9.39
N GLN A 99 6.82 -9.17 -9.09
CA GLN A 99 7.63 -8.23 -9.86
C GLN A 99 7.80 -8.66 -11.32
N GLU A 100 7.92 -9.96 -11.60
CA GLU A 100 7.97 -10.51 -12.96
C GLU A 100 6.64 -10.31 -13.68
N VAL A 101 5.52 -10.61 -13.04
CA VAL A 101 4.17 -10.35 -13.57
C VAL A 101 4.01 -8.87 -13.95
N VAL A 102 4.38 -7.94 -13.06
CA VAL A 102 4.31 -6.48 -13.32
C VAL A 102 5.17 -6.08 -14.52
N ARG A 103 6.38 -6.66 -14.66
CA ARG A 103 7.23 -6.40 -15.84
C ARG A 103 6.62 -6.98 -17.12
N CYS A 104 6.00 -8.16 -17.04
CA CYS A 104 5.40 -8.83 -18.18
C CYS A 104 4.25 -7.99 -18.76
N VAL A 105 3.27 -7.56 -17.95
CA VAL A 105 2.16 -6.72 -18.45
C VAL A 105 2.66 -5.39 -19.01
N LYS A 106 3.66 -4.77 -18.37
CA LYS A 106 4.30 -3.55 -18.88
C LYS A 106 4.93 -3.78 -20.25
N ASN A 107 5.68 -4.86 -20.42
CA ASN A 107 6.34 -5.20 -21.69
C ASN A 107 5.32 -5.60 -22.77
N ALA A 108 4.14 -6.06 -22.36
CA ALA A 108 3.03 -6.35 -23.26
C ALA A 108 2.24 -5.10 -23.71
N GLY A 109 2.64 -3.91 -23.27
CA GLY A 109 2.06 -2.63 -23.72
C GLY A 109 1.19 -1.92 -22.68
N ALA A 110 1.03 -2.49 -21.48
CA ALA A 110 0.29 -1.83 -20.41
C ALA A 110 1.01 -0.55 -19.95
N PHE A 111 0.21 0.47 -19.64
CA PHE A 111 0.66 1.69 -18.97
C PHE A 111 -0.40 2.16 -17.96
N VAL A 112 -0.08 3.22 -17.20
CA VAL A 112 -0.97 3.79 -16.19
C VAL A 112 -1.18 5.26 -16.48
N ASN A 113 -2.35 5.78 -16.15
CA ASN A 113 -2.68 7.20 -16.21
C ASN A 113 -3.19 7.69 -14.83
N SER A 114 -3.68 8.93 -14.75
CA SER A 114 -4.12 9.55 -13.49
C SER A 114 -5.39 8.92 -12.89
N SER A 115 -6.10 8.09 -13.64
CA SER A 115 -7.25 7.34 -13.11
C SER A 115 -6.83 6.14 -12.26
N CYS A 116 -5.65 5.57 -12.53
CA CYS A 116 -5.23 4.28 -11.99
C CYS A 116 -4.68 4.35 -10.55
N GLY A 117 -5.22 3.50 -9.68
CA GLY A 117 -4.76 3.22 -8.32
C GLY A 117 -4.06 1.88 -8.13
N MET A 118 -3.48 1.71 -6.95
CA MET A 118 -3.00 0.41 -6.47
C MET A 118 -3.50 0.18 -5.04
N HIS A 119 -4.01 -1.02 -4.79
CA HIS A 119 -4.37 -1.48 -3.46
C HIS A 119 -3.42 -2.57 -2.98
N VAL A 120 -3.12 -2.55 -1.67
CA VAL A 120 -2.39 -3.63 -1.00
C VAL A 120 -3.26 -4.21 0.09
N HIS A 121 -3.51 -5.51 0.00
CA HIS A 121 -4.18 -6.30 1.01
C HIS A 121 -3.14 -7.02 1.86
N VAL A 122 -3.19 -6.86 3.17
CA VAL A 122 -2.40 -7.66 4.13
C VAL A 122 -3.35 -8.58 4.88
N ASP A 123 -2.97 -9.85 5.04
CA ASP A 123 -3.77 -10.83 5.76
C ASP A 123 -4.04 -10.39 7.21
N ALA A 124 -5.31 -10.39 7.61
CA ALA A 124 -5.72 -9.86 8.91
C ALA A 124 -5.78 -10.92 10.03
N SER A 125 -5.38 -12.17 9.79
CA SER A 125 -5.51 -13.25 10.78
C SER A 125 -4.72 -12.99 12.07
N ASN A 126 -3.59 -12.28 11.99
CA ASN A 126 -2.79 -11.87 13.14
C ASN A 126 -3.29 -10.60 13.82
N HIS A 127 -4.32 -9.94 13.27
CA HIS A 127 -4.85 -8.70 13.81
C HIS A 127 -5.90 -8.96 14.90
N THR A 128 -5.61 -8.46 16.09
CA THR A 128 -6.56 -8.31 17.21
C THR A 128 -7.25 -6.94 17.18
N PRO A 129 -8.37 -6.72 17.89
CA PRO A 129 -8.99 -5.40 18.01
C PRO A 129 -8.02 -4.32 18.53
N ARG A 130 -7.09 -4.70 19.42
CA ARG A 130 -6.01 -3.81 19.89
C ARG A 130 -5.07 -3.43 18.76
N SER A 131 -4.62 -4.40 17.95
CA SER A 131 -3.72 -4.10 16.83
C SER A 131 -4.39 -3.30 15.71
N LEU A 132 -5.69 -3.49 15.45
CA LEU A 132 -6.44 -2.67 14.50
C LEU A 132 -6.59 -1.23 15.00
N LYS A 133 -6.80 -1.05 16.31
CA LYS A 133 -6.74 0.28 16.96
C LYS A 133 -5.37 0.93 16.78
N ASN A 134 -4.28 0.14 16.89
CA ASN A 134 -2.93 0.63 16.65
C ASN A 134 -2.75 1.01 15.18
N ALA A 135 -3.15 0.17 14.22
CA ALA A 135 -3.03 0.45 12.79
C ALA A 135 -3.77 1.74 12.42
N LEU A 136 -5.01 1.90 12.89
CA LEU A 136 -5.80 3.11 12.70
C LEU A 136 -5.14 4.34 13.31
N THR A 137 -4.58 4.21 14.52
CA THR A 137 -3.85 5.32 15.16
C THR A 137 -2.56 5.67 14.40
N ILE A 138 -1.76 4.67 13.99
CA ILE A 138 -0.53 4.90 13.22
C ILE A 138 -0.88 5.62 11.92
N MET A 139 -1.92 5.18 11.22
CA MET A 139 -2.40 5.84 10.01
C MET A 139 -2.80 7.27 10.30
N TYR A 140 -3.68 7.51 11.26
CA TYR A 140 -4.06 8.87 11.68
C TYR A 140 -2.84 9.76 11.96
N CYS A 141 -1.85 9.24 12.69
CA CYS A 141 -0.64 9.97 13.04
C CYS A 141 0.27 10.27 11.84
N LYS A 142 0.25 9.45 10.79
CA LYS A 142 1.25 9.45 9.70
C LYS A 142 0.66 9.79 8.34
N GLU A 143 -0.66 9.82 8.17
CA GLU A 143 -1.31 9.96 6.87
C GLU A 143 -0.90 11.23 6.13
N ASP A 144 -0.67 12.35 6.80
CA ASP A 144 -0.26 13.58 6.10
C ASP A 144 1.12 13.45 5.45
N ILE A 145 2.10 12.86 6.16
CA ILE A 145 3.43 12.63 5.59
C ILE A 145 3.44 11.45 4.62
N LEU A 146 2.59 10.44 4.83
CA LEU A 146 2.39 9.32 3.90
C LEU A 146 1.81 9.82 2.58
N PHE A 147 0.78 10.68 2.62
CA PHE A 147 0.14 11.20 1.41
C PHE A 147 1.13 12.05 0.60
N LYS A 148 1.92 12.89 1.26
CA LYS A 148 3.02 13.62 0.60
C LYS A 148 4.06 12.66 0.01
N ALA A 149 4.49 11.63 0.76
CA ALA A 149 5.51 10.68 0.32
C ALA A 149 5.05 9.83 -0.88
N LEU A 150 3.80 9.38 -0.85
CA LEU A 150 3.18 8.56 -1.88
C LEU A 150 2.67 9.38 -3.07
N ASN A 151 2.73 10.72 -2.97
CA ASN A 151 2.22 11.65 -3.97
C ASN A 151 0.76 11.35 -4.34
N VAL A 152 -0.07 11.19 -3.30
CA VAL A 152 -1.50 10.88 -3.46
C VAL A 152 -2.17 12.04 -4.17
N GLN A 153 -2.89 11.74 -5.25
CA GLN A 153 -3.66 12.75 -5.97
C GLN A 153 -4.82 13.27 -5.13
N THR A 154 -5.07 14.58 -5.14
CA THR A 154 -6.18 15.21 -4.40
C THR A 154 -7.52 14.57 -4.72
N ARG A 155 -7.81 14.34 -6.01
CA ARG A 155 -9.03 13.64 -6.44
C ARG A 155 -9.18 12.26 -5.80
N ARG A 156 -8.09 11.50 -5.70
CA ARG A 156 -8.11 10.16 -5.07
C ARG A 156 -8.24 10.24 -3.56
N GLU A 157 -7.59 11.21 -2.91
CA GLU A 157 -7.80 11.52 -1.49
C GLU A 157 -9.28 11.82 -1.21
N ASP A 158 -9.95 12.59 -2.06
CA ASP A 158 -11.34 13.00 -1.83
C ASP A 158 -12.36 11.87 -2.09
N GLU A 159 -12.12 11.03 -3.11
CA GLU A 159 -13.10 10.05 -3.59
C GLU A 159 -12.83 8.60 -3.17
N TYR A 160 -11.56 8.16 -3.19
CA TYR A 160 -11.23 6.72 -3.16
C TYR A 160 -10.40 6.29 -1.94
N CYS A 161 -9.62 7.21 -1.36
CA CYS A 161 -8.69 6.91 -0.27
C CYS A 161 -8.58 8.06 0.74
N GLN A 162 -9.70 8.45 1.35
CA GLN A 162 -9.76 9.52 2.33
C GLN A 162 -8.88 9.28 3.54
N LYS A 163 -8.47 10.37 4.19
CA LYS A 163 -7.83 10.33 5.50
C LYS A 163 -8.77 9.82 6.57
N VAL A 164 -8.18 9.27 7.62
CA VAL A 164 -8.89 8.69 8.74
C VAL A 164 -9.72 9.77 9.45
N ARG A 165 -11.01 9.49 9.65
CA ARG A 165 -11.92 10.41 10.36
C ARG A 165 -11.54 10.53 11.85
N PRO A 166 -11.24 11.74 12.35
CA PRO A 166 -10.81 11.94 13.74
C PRO A 166 -11.79 11.40 14.78
N MET A 167 -13.09 11.57 14.55
CA MET A 167 -14.14 11.06 15.45
C MET A 167 -14.12 9.54 15.62
N VAL A 168 -13.86 8.79 14.54
CA VAL A 168 -13.79 7.32 14.57
C VAL A 168 -12.57 6.88 15.39
N VAL A 169 -11.42 7.53 15.18
CA VAL A 169 -10.19 7.28 15.95
C VAL A 169 -10.43 7.55 17.42
N GLU A 170 -10.99 8.71 17.76
CA GLU A 170 -11.27 9.09 19.14
C GLU A 170 -12.21 8.09 19.83
N LYS A 171 -13.31 7.72 19.17
CA LYS A 171 -14.26 6.73 19.68
C LYS A 171 -13.61 5.38 19.95
N ILE A 172 -12.83 4.86 19.00
CA ILE A 172 -12.13 3.58 19.15
C ILE A 172 -11.06 3.67 20.24
N ARG A 173 -10.33 4.78 20.34
CA ARG A 173 -9.26 4.95 21.33
C ARG A 173 -9.76 5.04 22.76
N ARG A 174 -10.94 5.62 22.99
CA ARG A 174 -11.59 5.67 24.32
C ARG A 174 -11.96 4.28 24.85
N MET A 175 -12.03 3.26 23.99
CA MET A 175 -12.28 1.89 24.43
C MET A 175 -11.06 1.31 25.17
N PRO A 176 -11.22 0.77 26.39
CA PRO A 176 -10.10 0.12 27.09
C PRO A 176 -9.58 -1.10 26.32
N ASN A 177 -8.26 -1.30 26.31
CA ASN A 177 -7.66 -2.47 25.65
C ASN A 177 -8.05 -3.80 26.31
N SER A 178 -8.43 -3.78 27.59
CA SER A 178 -8.88 -4.96 28.34
C SER A 178 -10.30 -5.41 27.97
N THR A 179 -11.12 -4.56 27.35
CA THR A 179 -12.55 -4.83 27.11
C THR A 179 -13.00 -4.64 25.66
N ILE A 180 -12.08 -4.24 24.77
CA ILE A 180 -12.34 -4.11 23.35
C ILE A 180 -12.46 -5.49 22.69
N THR A 181 -13.56 -5.72 22.00
CA THR A 181 -13.82 -6.92 21.20
C THR A 181 -13.87 -6.57 19.72
N MET A 182 -13.80 -7.57 18.84
CA MET A 182 -13.91 -7.33 17.40
C MET A 182 -15.25 -6.71 17.03
N GLU A 183 -16.36 -7.17 17.64
CA GLU A 183 -17.69 -6.59 17.44
C GLU A 183 -17.79 -5.13 17.89
N LYS A 184 -17.20 -4.77 19.03
CA LYS A 184 -17.17 -3.35 19.47
C LYS A 184 -16.37 -2.48 18.51
N PHE A 185 -15.24 -2.99 18.02
CA PHE A 185 -14.41 -2.31 17.02
C PHE A 185 -15.19 -2.13 15.71
N LYS A 186 -15.79 -3.21 15.19
CA LYS A 186 -16.63 -3.25 13.99
C LYS A 186 -17.76 -2.23 14.07
N ARG A 187 -18.53 -2.24 15.16
CA ARG A 187 -19.63 -1.28 15.41
C ARG A 187 -19.13 0.16 15.44
N ALA A 188 -17.93 0.41 15.96
CA ALA A 188 -17.35 1.76 15.95
C ALA A 188 -16.90 2.20 14.56
N TRP A 189 -16.32 1.29 13.77
CA TRP A 189 -15.93 1.55 12.37
C TRP A 189 -17.12 1.89 11.49
N TYR A 190 -18.20 1.13 11.58
CA TYR A 190 -19.44 1.37 10.82
C TYR A 190 -20.40 2.39 11.48
N GLU A 191 -19.97 3.04 12.55
CA GLU A 191 -20.76 4.04 13.29
C GLU A 191 -22.13 3.56 13.78
N GLY A 192 -22.33 2.25 13.90
CA GLY A 192 -23.53 1.63 14.48
C GLY A 192 -24.33 0.77 13.51
N ASN A 193 -24.26 1.00 12.20
CA ASN A 193 -24.98 0.21 11.20
C ASN A 193 -24.03 -0.73 10.46
N ASP A 194 -24.06 -2.02 10.79
CA ASP A 194 -23.11 -3.00 10.26
C ASP A 194 -23.27 -3.22 8.74
N GLY A 195 -22.35 -2.61 7.97
CA GLY A 195 -22.28 -2.77 6.52
C GLY A 195 -21.26 -3.81 6.06
N SER A 196 -20.85 -4.77 6.91
CA SER A 196 -19.78 -5.71 6.57
C SER A 196 -20.08 -6.66 5.41
N SER A 197 -21.34 -6.91 5.10
CA SER A 197 -21.76 -7.71 3.93
C SER A 197 -21.89 -6.88 2.64
N GLU A 198 -21.78 -5.55 2.73
CA GLU A 198 -21.98 -4.66 1.59
C GLU A 198 -20.65 -4.40 0.87
N HIS A 199 -20.51 -4.88 -0.37
CA HIS A 199 -19.30 -4.64 -1.16
C HIS A 199 -19.02 -3.14 -1.38
N TYR A 200 -20.07 -2.35 -1.65
CA TYR A 200 -19.99 -0.90 -1.85
C TYR A 200 -20.44 -0.12 -0.60
N ASN A 201 -19.92 -0.46 0.57
CA ASN A 201 -20.12 0.36 1.77
C ASN A 201 -19.25 1.62 1.74
N TRP A 202 -19.79 2.77 2.13
CA TRP A 202 -19.06 4.05 2.14
C TRP A 202 -17.81 4.03 3.02
N THR A 203 -17.76 3.18 4.06
CA THR A 203 -16.57 3.04 4.92
C THR A 203 -15.37 2.41 4.22
N ARG A 204 -15.50 1.95 2.97
CA ARG A 204 -14.36 1.40 2.21
C ARG A 204 -13.39 2.48 1.70
N TYR A 205 -13.83 3.72 1.56
CA TYR A 205 -13.12 4.78 0.82
C TYR A 205 -12.10 5.54 1.70
N TYR A 206 -11.33 4.81 2.50
CA TYR A 206 -10.25 5.35 3.33
C TYR A 206 -8.90 4.78 2.90
N ALA A 207 -7.84 5.57 3.02
CA ALA A 207 -6.48 5.14 2.72
C ALA A 207 -6.05 3.90 3.51
N LEU A 208 -6.50 3.79 4.77
CA LEU A 208 -6.52 2.52 5.51
C LEU A 208 -7.97 2.04 5.61
N ASN A 209 -8.34 1.12 4.74
CA ASN A 209 -9.68 0.57 4.69
C ASN A 209 -9.82 -0.62 5.66
N LEU A 210 -10.55 -0.42 6.75
CA LEU A 210 -10.87 -1.48 7.71
C LEU A 210 -12.15 -2.25 7.38
N HIS A 211 -12.97 -1.78 6.42
CA HIS A 211 -14.10 -2.58 5.93
C HIS A 211 -13.62 -3.91 5.35
N ALA A 212 -12.47 -3.90 4.65
CA ALA A 212 -11.84 -5.10 4.10
C ALA A 212 -11.49 -6.16 5.16
N VAL A 213 -11.31 -5.78 6.44
CA VAL A 213 -11.06 -6.75 7.52
C VAL A 213 -12.29 -7.63 7.73
N PHE A 214 -13.48 -7.04 7.61
CA PHE A 214 -14.75 -7.72 7.86
C PHE A 214 -15.33 -8.38 6.61
N SER A 215 -15.09 -7.81 5.42
CA SER A 215 -15.65 -8.34 4.17
C SER A 215 -14.69 -9.28 3.43
N LYS A 216 -13.37 -9.07 3.52
CA LYS A 216 -12.34 -9.83 2.80
C LYS A 216 -11.38 -10.59 3.73
N GLY A 217 -11.37 -10.31 5.04
CA GLY A 217 -10.39 -10.88 5.98
C GLY A 217 -8.99 -10.27 5.85
N THR A 218 -8.88 -9.04 5.32
CA THR A 218 -7.60 -8.36 5.04
C THR A 218 -7.62 -6.92 5.52
N LEU A 219 -6.47 -6.40 5.95
CA LEU A 219 -6.27 -4.96 6.12
C LEU A 219 -5.84 -4.34 4.77
N GLU A 220 -6.60 -3.39 4.23
CA GLU A 220 -6.38 -2.85 2.87
C GLU A 220 -5.83 -1.41 2.92
N TRP A 221 -4.77 -1.16 2.14
CA TRP A 221 -4.22 0.17 1.87
C TRP A 221 -4.61 0.62 0.47
N ARG A 222 -5.21 1.80 0.35
CA ARG A 222 -5.77 2.34 -0.89
C ARG A 222 -5.04 3.55 -1.46
N CYS A 223 -4.13 4.13 -0.69
CA CYS A 223 -3.46 5.40 -1.00
C CYS A 223 -2.25 5.27 -1.94
N PHE A 224 -2.05 4.15 -2.63
CA PHE A 224 -0.96 4.04 -3.59
C PHE A 224 -1.45 4.45 -4.97
N GLU A 225 -0.71 5.35 -5.63
CA GLU A 225 -0.87 5.61 -7.06
C GLU A 225 -0.40 4.38 -7.86
N SER A 226 -1.10 4.04 -8.94
CA SER A 226 -0.70 2.88 -9.74
C SER A 226 0.67 3.09 -10.37
N THR A 227 1.39 1.98 -10.57
CA THR A 227 2.67 1.98 -11.27
C THR A 227 3.02 0.60 -11.77
N LEU A 228 3.56 0.52 -12.98
CA LEU A 228 4.15 -0.71 -13.51
C LEU A 228 5.68 -0.77 -13.32
N HIS A 229 6.21 0.03 -12.39
CA HIS A 229 7.61 -0.09 -11.96
C HIS A 229 7.71 -1.09 -10.81
N ALA A 230 8.17 -2.31 -11.09
CA ALA A 230 8.27 -3.41 -10.12
C ALA A 230 8.95 -3.04 -8.78
N GLY A 231 9.96 -2.16 -8.80
CA GLY A 231 10.61 -1.66 -7.56
C GLY A 231 9.71 -0.76 -6.71
N LYS A 232 8.85 0.05 -7.32
CA LYS A 232 7.89 0.92 -6.61
C LYS A 232 6.74 0.08 -6.05
N VAL A 233 6.21 -0.86 -6.84
CA VAL A 233 5.22 -1.87 -6.38
C VAL A 233 5.72 -2.58 -5.12
N ARG A 234 6.93 -3.15 -5.15
CA ARG A 234 7.56 -3.77 -3.97
C ARG A 234 7.64 -2.81 -2.77
N SER A 235 7.93 -1.54 -3.02
CA SER A 235 8.08 -0.53 -1.96
C SER A 235 6.75 -0.24 -1.28
N ASN A 236 5.67 -0.13 -2.05
CA ASN A 236 4.30 0.08 -1.54
C ASN A 236 3.86 -1.10 -0.66
N ILE A 237 4.06 -2.33 -1.15
CA ILE A 237 3.70 -3.56 -0.42
C ILE A 237 4.52 -3.67 0.86
N THR A 238 5.84 -3.44 0.78
CA THR A 238 6.73 -3.50 1.95
C THR A 238 6.32 -2.47 3.01
N LEU A 239 5.89 -1.27 2.60
CA LEU A 239 5.41 -0.25 3.54
C LEU A 239 4.13 -0.70 4.26
N ALA A 240 3.15 -1.22 3.53
CA ALA A 240 1.90 -1.74 4.10
C ALA A 240 2.18 -2.88 5.10
N LEU A 241 3.00 -3.85 4.71
CA LEU A 241 3.39 -4.97 5.57
C LEU A 241 4.13 -4.50 6.83
N ALA A 242 5.04 -3.53 6.71
CA ALA A 242 5.80 -3.03 7.84
C ALA A 242 4.92 -2.25 8.83
N ILE A 243 3.98 -1.45 8.34
CA ILE A 243 2.99 -0.75 9.18
C ILE A 243 2.06 -1.76 9.88
N SER A 244 1.60 -2.79 9.16
CA SER A 244 0.79 -3.89 9.72
C SER A 244 1.54 -4.60 10.85
N ALA A 245 2.79 -5.03 10.61
CA ALA A 245 3.62 -5.68 11.60
C ALA A 245 3.86 -4.79 12.83
N GLN A 246 4.14 -3.50 12.64
CA GLN A 246 4.25 -2.55 13.74
C GLN A 246 2.96 -2.51 14.57
N ALA A 247 1.80 -2.44 13.92
CA ALA A 247 0.50 -2.37 14.59
C ALA A 247 0.19 -3.62 15.43
N VAL A 248 0.55 -4.81 14.94
CA VAL A 248 0.42 -6.09 15.68
C VAL A 248 1.35 -6.14 16.88
N ASN A 249 2.61 -5.76 16.68
CA ASN A 249 3.66 -5.89 17.68
C ASN A 249 3.57 -4.86 18.81
N GLN A 250 2.99 -3.69 18.56
CA GLN A 250 2.87 -2.64 19.57
C GLN A 250 1.80 -2.94 20.62
N SER A 251 2.16 -2.72 21.90
CA SER A 251 1.21 -2.81 23.01
C SER A 251 0.23 -1.64 23.05
N CYS A 252 0.68 -0.45 22.67
CA CYS A 252 -0.13 0.76 22.59
C CYS A 252 0.45 1.77 21.59
N THR A 253 -0.38 2.76 21.23
CA THR A 253 -0.04 3.85 20.33
C THR A 253 -0.55 5.18 20.90
N HIS A 254 0.13 6.28 20.58
CA HIS A 254 -0.28 7.63 20.96
C HIS A 254 -0.79 8.40 19.75
N ALA A 255 -2.01 8.92 19.83
CA ALA A 255 -2.65 9.66 18.73
C ALA A 255 -2.19 11.11 18.71
N LYS A 256 -0.92 11.34 18.34
CA LYS A 256 -0.40 12.66 18.01
C LYS A 256 -0.05 12.71 16.51
N LYS A 257 -0.71 13.61 15.78
CA LYS A 257 -0.39 13.90 14.38
C LYS A 257 1.10 14.24 14.23
N THR A 258 1.72 13.70 13.19
CA THR A 258 3.11 14.01 12.88
C THR A 258 3.17 15.40 12.26
N GLU A 259 3.80 16.32 12.98
CA GLU A 259 4.12 17.64 12.45
C GLU A 259 5.09 17.50 11.27
N ILE A 260 4.70 18.03 10.11
CA ILE A 260 5.54 18.09 8.92
C ILE A 260 6.28 19.42 8.96
N GLY A 261 7.49 19.43 9.52
CA GLY A 261 8.37 20.59 9.50
C GLY A 261 9.14 20.73 8.19
N ASP A 262 10.17 21.57 8.21
CA ASP A 262 10.95 21.98 7.02
C ASP A 262 11.72 20.83 6.34
N ASN A 263 11.94 19.71 7.04
CA ASN A 263 12.61 18.52 6.49
C ASN A 263 11.72 17.26 6.57
N PRO A 264 10.75 17.11 5.66
CA PRO A 264 9.89 15.94 5.60
C PRO A 264 10.65 14.67 5.22
N ALA A 265 11.70 14.75 4.39
CA ALA A 265 12.49 13.57 4.01
C ALA A 265 13.19 12.92 5.23
N PHE A 266 13.83 13.71 6.09
CA PHE A 266 14.41 13.21 7.34
C PHE A 266 13.34 12.59 8.24
N THR A 267 12.23 13.31 8.43
CA THR A 267 11.11 12.89 9.29
C THR A 267 10.56 11.55 8.83
N PHE A 268 10.29 11.39 7.54
CA PHE A 268 9.76 10.13 7.00
C PHE A 268 10.80 9.01 7.04
N ARG A 269 12.06 9.29 6.71
CA ARG A 269 13.12 8.28 6.81
C ARG A 269 13.23 7.71 8.22
N THR A 270 13.19 8.56 9.26
CA THR A 270 13.24 8.07 10.66
C THR A 270 12.06 7.16 10.99
N PHE A 271 10.89 7.41 10.39
CA PHE A 271 9.75 6.52 10.51
C PHE A 271 10.00 5.18 9.79
N LEU A 272 10.52 5.19 8.56
CA LEU A 272 10.87 3.96 7.84
C LEU A 272 11.90 3.11 8.60
N LEU A 273 12.89 3.73 9.24
CA LEU A 273 13.86 3.00 10.07
C LEU A 273 13.20 2.38 11.33
N ARG A 274 12.27 3.09 11.97
CA ARG A 274 11.49 2.55 13.10
C ARG A 274 10.54 1.42 12.70
N LEU A 275 10.14 1.37 11.43
CA LEU A 275 9.40 0.24 10.84
C LEU A 275 10.30 -0.98 10.58
N GLY A 276 11.61 -0.90 10.86
CA GLY A 276 12.55 -1.99 10.63
C GLY A 276 13.10 -2.04 9.19
N LEU A 277 12.81 -1.05 8.36
CA LEU A 277 13.32 -0.98 6.98
C LEU A 277 14.79 -0.51 6.97
N ILE A 278 15.69 -1.30 7.55
CA ILE A 278 17.11 -1.00 7.79
C ILE A 278 18.01 -1.90 6.93
N GLY A 279 19.20 -1.42 6.56
CA GLY A 279 20.16 -2.21 5.76
C GLY A 279 19.92 -2.14 4.25
N ASP A 280 20.72 -2.91 3.51
CA ASP A 280 20.77 -2.87 2.04
C ASP A 280 19.54 -3.48 1.38
N GLU A 281 18.92 -4.49 2.00
CA GLU A 281 17.71 -5.13 1.49
C GLU A 281 16.57 -4.12 1.21
N TYR A 282 16.43 -3.12 2.08
CA TYR A 282 15.41 -2.08 1.98
C TYR A 282 15.94 -0.75 1.42
N LYS A 283 17.18 -0.70 0.90
CA LYS A 283 17.76 0.53 0.33
C LYS A 283 16.93 1.08 -0.81
N ASN A 284 16.51 0.24 -1.75
CA ASN A 284 15.66 0.64 -2.86
C ASN A 284 14.23 1.00 -2.41
N VAL A 285 13.71 0.29 -1.40
CA VAL A 285 12.41 0.62 -0.79
C VAL A 285 12.42 2.03 -0.21
N ARG A 286 13.41 2.34 0.65
CA ARG A 286 13.58 3.68 1.20
C ARG A 286 13.80 4.72 0.10
N LYS A 287 14.58 4.41 -0.94
CA LYS A 287 14.82 5.32 -2.07
C LYS A 287 13.51 5.72 -2.75
N HIS A 288 12.64 4.75 -3.07
CA HIS A 288 11.37 5.04 -3.73
C HIS A 288 10.40 5.79 -2.82
N LEU A 289 10.28 5.38 -1.55
CA LEU A 289 9.37 6.01 -0.58
C LEU A 289 9.77 7.43 -0.17
N LEU A 290 11.04 7.81 -0.35
CA LEU A 290 11.55 9.16 -0.06
C LEU A 290 11.64 10.06 -1.30
N ALA A 291 11.24 9.56 -2.48
CA ALA A 291 11.50 10.25 -3.74
C ALA A 291 10.74 11.57 -3.90
N ASN A 292 9.56 11.69 -3.29
CA ASN A 292 8.67 12.85 -3.40
C ASN A 292 8.77 13.81 -2.20
N LEU A 293 9.76 13.62 -1.32
CA LEU A 293 9.92 14.42 -0.11
C LEU A 293 11.15 15.33 -0.21
N ASP A 294 10.93 16.60 0.08
CA ASP A 294 11.97 17.61 0.16
C ASP A 294 12.87 17.44 1.39
N GLY A 295 14.09 17.96 1.31
CA GLY A 295 15.03 18.04 2.43
C GLY A 295 16.11 16.95 2.46
N ASP A 296 17.06 17.13 3.38
CA ASP A 296 18.18 16.21 3.58
C ASP A 296 17.70 14.92 4.27
N LYS A 297 18.09 13.77 3.74
CA LYS A 297 17.65 12.46 4.27
C LYS A 297 18.46 12.04 5.51
N ALA A 298 19.69 12.50 5.65
CA ALA A 298 20.62 12.11 6.70
C ALA A 298 20.56 13.04 7.93
N TRP A 299 20.33 14.33 7.73
CA TRP A 299 20.37 15.36 8.76
C TRP A 299 19.02 16.04 8.93
N ARG A 300 18.62 16.31 10.19
CA ARG A 300 17.35 16.97 10.50
C ARG A 300 17.39 18.45 10.16
N TYR A 301 18.49 19.09 10.55
CA TYR A 301 18.79 20.49 10.32
C TYR A 301 19.98 20.60 9.36
N ASP A 302 20.33 21.82 8.97
CA ASP A 302 21.55 22.03 8.19
C ASP A 302 22.77 21.46 8.92
N LYS A 303 23.71 20.84 8.19
CA LYS A 303 24.89 20.18 8.78
C LYS A 303 25.72 21.14 9.63
N SER A 304 25.74 22.42 9.30
CA SER A 304 26.47 23.45 10.05
C SER A 304 25.98 23.64 11.48
N THR A 305 24.71 23.30 11.75
CA THR A 305 24.10 23.44 13.08
C THR A 305 24.57 22.39 14.08
N TYR A 306 25.21 21.30 13.62
CA TYR A 306 25.67 20.22 14.49
C TYR A 306 27.06 20.53 15.05
N ALA A 307 27.12 20.90 16.34
CA ALA A 307 28.36 21.26 17.04
C ALA A 307 29.47 20.21 16.94
N CYS A 308 29.13 18.92 16.81
CA CYS A 308 30.10 17.82 16.63
C CYS A 308 30.85 17.88 15.30
N LEU A 309 30.31 18.54 14.28
CA LEU A 309 30.93 18.71 12.96
C LEU A 309 31.72 20.03 12.85
N GLN A 310 31.51 20.96 13.79
CA GLN A 310 32.13 22.30 13.78
C GLN A 310 33.53 22.34 14.41
N LYS A 311 34.05 21.21 14.90
CA LYS A 311 35.41 21.12 15.48
C LYS A 311 36.26 20.07 14.75
N PRO A 312 37.00 20.44 13.69
CA PRO A 312 37.96 19.55 13.04
C PRO A 312 39.31 19.54 13.80
N GLY A 313 39.29 19.42 15.13
CA GLY A 313 40.48 19.55 15.97
C GLY A 313 40.52 18.55 17.12
N ARG A 314 40.96 17.32 16.81
CA ARG A 314 41.63 16.37 17.73
C ARG A 314 41.99 15.08 16.99
N THR A 315 42.90 15.18 16.03
CA THR A 315 43.69 14.04 15.50
C THR A 315 45.13 14.49 15.21
N GLU A 316 45.71 15.32 16.07
CA GLU A 316 47.16 15.59 16.11
C GLU A 316 47.80 15.31 17.49
N ASP A 317 47.05 14.73 18.43
CA ASP A 317 47.60 14.27 19.71
C ASP A 317 47.57 12.73 19.79
N ALA A 318 48.33 12.09 18.91
CA ALA A 318 48.87 10.76 19.13
C ALA A 318 50.28 10.77 18.54
N ARG A 319 51.23 11.16 19.40
CA ARG A 319 52.68 11.07 19.18
C ARG A 319 53.11 9.65 18.84
#